data_AF-I2Q6F9-F1
#
_entry.id   AF-I2Q6F9-F1
#
_cell.length_a   1.000
_cell.length_b   1.000
_cell.length_c   1.000
_cell.angle_alpha   90.00
_cell.angle_beta   90.00
_cell.angle_gamma   90.00
#
_symmetry.space_group_name_H-M   'P 1'
#
loop_
_entity.id
_entity.type
_entity.pdbx_description
1 polymer ?
#
loop_
_entity_poly.entity_id
_entity_poly.type
_entity_poly.pdbx_seq_one_letter_code
_entity_poly.pdbx_strand_id
1 'polypeptide(L)'
;MIDKEIWAEALNLAKDQLRHGKVHFSELEVVTKSIYEKLCSLRCGPVVNTEAEGPKEPEAVQKHEKTKKYVKCAICGKEGKTLTEKHTRSHGLTRQEYMDKFDVSKKDMSVKSTRKTATGEDNPLNQMYQIMKEFEIKRGEVKNFVTEKGFAGLKGLAAAAKEKGVGILELLKEADAQDSKGNKKK
;
A
#
# COMPACT_ATOMS: atom_id res chain seq x y z
N MET A 1 -36.24 -41.54 5.42
CA MET A 1 -36.07 -41.98 4.02
C MET A 1 -35.17 -40.95 3.38
N ILE A 2 -33.97 -41.32 2.95
CA ILE A 2 -33.04 -40.35 2.34
C ILE A 2 -33.59 -40.01 0.94
N ASP A 3 -33.79 -38.73 0.66
CA ASP A 3 -34.30 -38.27 -0.63
C ASP A 3 -33.41 -38.78 -1.77
N LYS A 4 -34.04 -39.45 -2.74
CA LYS A 4 -33.34 -40.07 -3.88
C LYS A 4 -32.56 -39.04 -4.70
N GLU A 5 -33.02 -37.79 -4.71
CA GLU A 5 -32.35 -36.67 -5.37
C GLU A 5 -31.04 -36.31 -4.68
N ILE A 6 -31.04 -36.20 -3.35
CA ILE A 6 -29.83 -35.93 -2.55
C ILE A 6 -28.80 -37.04 -2.75
N TRP A 7 -29.24 -38.30 -2.86
CA TRP A 7 -28.36 -39.43 -3.13
C TRP A 7 -27.75 -39.37 -4.53
N ALA A 8 -28.53 -38.97 -5.53
CA ALA A 8 -28.06 -38.83 -6.91
C ALA A 8 -27.05 -37.68 -7.06
N GLU A 9 -27.28 -36.55 -6.39
CA GLU A 9 -26.36 -35.41 -6.36
C GLU A 9 -25.04 -35.76 -5.69
N ALA A 10 -25.09 -36.44 -4.54
CA ALA A 10 -23.88 -36.91 -3.84
C ALA A 10 -23.06 -37.89 -4.70
N LEU A 11 -23.73 -38.78 -5.44
CA LEU A 11 -23.09 -39.74 -6.32
C LEU A 11 -22.44 -39.07 -7.54
N ASN A 12 -23.06 -38.03 -8.09
CA ASN A 12 -22.48 -37.25 -9.18
C ASN A 12 -21.27 -36.44 -8.71
N LEU A 13 -21.35 -35.79 -7.55
CA LEU A 13 -20.25 -35.05 -6.96
C LEU A 13 -19.03 -35.97 -6.72
N ALA A 14 -19.26 -37.16 -6.17
CA ALA A 14 -18.19 -38.13 -5.94
C ALA A 14 -17.54 -38.60 -7.26
N LYS A 15 -18.33 -38.87 -8.31
CA LYS A 15 -17.82 -39.23 -9.64
C LYS A 15 -17.01 -38.11 -10.28
N ASP A 16 -17.41 -36.86 -10.09
CA ASP A 16 -16.72 -35.69 -10.62
C ASP A 16 -15.37 -35.51 -9.92
N GLN A 17 -15.32 -35.65 -8.59
CA GLN A 17 -14.08 -35.62 -7.82
C GLN A 17 -13.12 -36.77 -8.22
N LEU A 18 -13.66 -37.96 -8.52
CA LEU A 18 -12.87 -39.11 -8.99
C LEU A 18 -12.34 -38.91 -10.42
N ARG A 19 -13.13 -38.30 -11.30
CA ARG A 19 -12.73 -37.93 -12.67
C ARG A 19 -11.65 -36.85 -12.68
N HIS A 20 -11.69 -35.92 -11.74
CA HIS A 20 -10.77 -34.79 -11.73
C HIS A 20 -9.43 -35.05 -11.06
N GLY A 21 -9.20 -36.23 -10.44
CA GLY A 21 -7.87 -36.77 -10.14
C GLY A 21 -6.89 -35.80 -9.45
N LYS A 22 -7.41 -34.81 -8.74
CA LYS A 22 -6.66 -33.72 -8.11
C LYS A 22 -7.15 -33.56 -6.68
N VAL A 23 -7.18 -34.66 -5.93
CA VAL A 23 -7.25 -34.55 -4.48
C VAL A 23 -5.81 -34.44 -4.02
N HIS A 24 -5.39 -33.22 -3.66
CA HIS A 24 -4.07 -33.01 -3.10
C HIS A 24 -4.02 -33.66 -1.71
N PHE A 25 -2.90 -34.25 -1.32
CA PHE A 25 -2.78 -34.99 -0.05
C PHE A 25 -3.20 -34.15 1.18
N SER A 26 -3.01 -32.83 1.11
CA SER A 26 -3.47 -31.89 2.14
C SER A 26 -5.00 -31.82 2.29
N GLU A 27 -5.75 -31.99 1.20
CA GLU A 27 -7.22 -31.96 1.24
C GLU A 27 -7.76 -33.23 1.89
N LEU A 28 -7.12 -34.37 1.65
CA LEU A 28 -7.42 -35.63 2.34
C LEU A 28 -7.20 -35.52 3.85
N GLU A 29 -6.11 -34.87 4.29
CA GLU A 29 -5.83 -34.65 5.71
C GLU A 29 -6.88 -33.73 6.35
N VAL A 30 -7.25 -32.64 5.69
CA VAL A 30 -8.29 -31.70 6.15
C VAL A 30 -9.65 -32.39 6.26
N VAL A 31 -10.03 -33.18 5.25
CA VAL A 31 -11.29 -33.92 5.25
C VAL A 31 -11.30 -34.96 6.37
N THR A 32 -10.20 -35.67 6.56
CA THR A 32 -10.09 -36.71 7.60
C THR A 32 -10.16 -36.11 9.00
N LYS A 33 -9.51 -34.96 9.26
CA LYS A 33 -9.63 -34.23 10.53
C LYS A 33 -11.07 -33.75 10.78
N SER A 34 -11.73 -33.20 9.77
CA SER A 34 -13.12 -32.76 9.89
C SER A 34 -14.07 -33.92 10.20
N ILE A 35 -13.88 -35.08 9.57
CA ILE A 35 -14.68 -36.28 9.86
C ILE A 35 -14.42 -36.76 11.30
N TYR A 36 -13.16 -36.78 11.75
CA TYR A 36 -12.81 -37.18 13.10
C TYR A 36 -13.44 -36.27 14.17
N GLU A 37 -13.37 -34.95 14.00
CA GLU A 37 -13.99 -33.98 14.91
C GLU A 37 -15.51 -34.15 14.99
N LYS A 38 -16.16 -34.41 13.85
CA LYS A 38 -17.61 -34.69 13.80
C LYS A 38 -17.95 -35.98 14.53
N LEU A 39 -17.16 -37.04 14.37
CA LEU A 39 -17.35 -38.30 15.08
C LEU A 39 -17.11 -38.14 16.60
N CYS A 40 -16.11 -37.35 17.01
CA CYS A 40 -15.89 -36.99 18.41
C CYS A 40 -17.07 -36.21 18.99
N SER A 41 -17.59 -35.25 18.23
CA SER A 41 -18.76 -34.45 18.64
C SER A 41 -20.02 -35.31 18.78
N LEU A 42 -20.21 -36.28 17.89
CA LEU A 42 -21.31 -37.26 17.96
C LEU A 42 -21.13 -38.24 19.11
N ARG A 43 -19.88 -38.63 19.43
CA ARG A 43 -19.56 -39.55 20.54
C ARG A 43 -19.74 -38.91 21.91
N CYS A 44 -19.47 -37.61 22.05
CA CYS A 44 -19.48 -36.94 23.35
C CYS A 44 -20.84 -36.33 23.74
N GLY A 45 -21.82 -36.27 22.84
CA GLY A 45 -23.10 -35.61 23.09
C GLY A 45 -22.95 -34.09 23.29
N PRO A 46 -24.03 -33.30 23.24
CA PRO A 46 -23.93 -31.84 23.26
C PRO A 46 -23.43 -31.35 24.62
N VAL A 47 -22.19 -30.86 24.66
CA VAL A 47 -21.62 -30.20 25.83
C VAL A 47 -22.15 -28.77 25.86
N VAL A 48 -23.03 -28.49 26.82
CA VAL A 48 -23.45 -27.13 27.18
C VAL A 48 -23.12 -26.91 28.66
N ASN A 49 -22.60 -25.71 28.95
CA ASN A 49 -22.25 -25.04 30.23
C ASN A 49 -20.74 -24.79 30.38
N THR A 50 -20.18 -23.57 30.32
CA THR A 50 -20.52 -22.17 30.69
C THR A 50 -20.07 -21.80 32.12
N GLU A 51 -19.01 -20.98 32.21
CA GLU A 51 -18.60 -20.12 33.35
C GLU A 51 -17.43 -19.21 32.87
N ALA A 52 -17.27 -17.89 33.06
CA ALA A 52 -18.12 -16.72 33.37
C ALA A 52 -17.28 -15.43 33.05
N GLU A 53 -17.95 -14.33 32.62
CA GLU A 53 -17.55 -12.89 32.48
C GLU A 53 -16.26 -12.49 31.71
N GLY A 54 -16.19 -11.67 30.64
CA GLY A 54 -17.06 -10.79 29.83
C GLY A 54 -16.13 -9.80 29.04
N PRO A 55 -16.57 -8.93 28.09
CA PRO A 55 -17.75 -8.92 27.22
C PRO A 55 -17.44 -8.88 25.69
N LYS A 56 -18.46 -9.21 24.89
CA LYS A 56 -18.76 -8.83 23.48
C LYS A 56 -18.06 -9.50 22.28
N GLU A 57 -18.96 -10.17 21.52
CA GLU A 57 -19.02 -10.41 20.08
C GLU A 57 -17.99 -11.36 19.43
N PRO A 58 -18.44 -12.28 18.54
CA PRO A 58 -17.54 -12.94 17.60
C PRO A 58 -17.17 -11.92 16.53
N GLU A 59 -16.28 -10.97 16.86
CA GLU A 59 -15.59 -10.20 15.84
C GLU A 59 -14.82 -11.21 15.00
N ALA A 60 -15.30 -11.43 13.77
CA ALA A 60 -14.55 -12.14 12.74
C ALA A 60 -13.10 -11.68 12.84
N VAL A 61 -12.21 -12.55 13.32
CA VAL A 61 -10.83 -12.20 13.66
C VAL A 61 -10.23 -11.56 12.43
N GLN A 62 -10.21 -10.23 12.39
CA GLN A 62 -9.78 -9.50 11.22
C GLN A 62 -8.28 -9.71 11.23
N LYS A 63 -7.80 -10.66 10.43
CA LYS A 63 -6.37 -10.96 10.39
C LYS A 63 -5.65 -9.76 9.79
N HIS A 64 -4.47 -9.45 10.33
CA HIS A 64 -3.59 -8.48 9.68
C HIS A 64 -3.26 -9.03 8.28
N GLU A 65 -3.62 -8.29 7.24
CA GLU A 65 -3.42 -8.71 5.87
C GLU A 65 -2.59 -7.68 5.13
N LYS A 66 -1.59 -8.15 4.40
CA LYS A 66 -0.75 -7.33 3.53
C LYS A 66 -1.04 -7.68 2.08
N THR A 67 -1.66 -6.76 1.36
CA THR A 67 -1.84 -6.87 -0.09
C THR A 67 -0.72 -6.13 -0.83
N LYS A 68 -0.69 -6.25 -2.16
CA LYS A 68 0.25 -5.49 -3.01
C LYS A 68 0.02 -3.97 -2.96
N LYS A 69 -1.14 -3.50 -2.51
CA LYS A 69 -1.55 -2.09 -2.58
C LYS A 69 -1.68 -1.45 -1.18
N TYR A 70 -2.08 -2.22 -0.18
CA TYR A 70 -2.35 -1.73 1.17
C TYR A 70 -2.10 -2.80 2.23
N VAL A 71 -2.05 -2.37 3.48
CA VAL A 71 -2.03 -3.19 4.68
C VAL A 71 -3.31 -2.94 5.46
N LYS A 72 -3.97 -4.00 5.90
CA LYS A 72 -5.21 -3.96 6.68
C LYS A 72 -4.90 -4.17 8.16
N CYS A 73 -5.41 -3.28 9.02
CA CYS A 73 -5.27 -3.42 10.47
C CYS A 73 -6.14 -4.55 11.01
N ALA A 74 -5.59 -5.36 11.92
CA ALA A 74 -6.27 -6.47 12.54
C ALA A 74 -7.32 -6.08 13.60
N ILE A 75 -7.26 -4.85 14.12
CA ILE A 75 -8.15 -4.37 15.19
C ILE A 75 -9.35 -3.63 14.62
N CYS A 76 -9.15 -2.84 13.56
CA CYS A 76 -10.19 -1.95 13.03
C CYS A 76 -10.46 -2.11 11.54
N GLY A 77 -9.78 -3.03 10.86
CA GLY A 77 -9.97 -3.28 9.44
C GLY A 77 -9.57 -2.14 8.51
N LYS A 78 -9.05 -1.02 9.02
CA LYS A 78 -8.64 0.11 8.19
C LYS A 78 -7.49 -0.27 7.28
N GLU A 79 -7.62 0.09 6.01
CA GLU A 79 -6.63 -0.16 4.98
C GLU A 79 -5.76 1.08 4.76
N GLY A 80 -4.45 0.88 4.68
CA GLY A 80 -3.51 1.97 4.41
C GLY A 80 -2.18 1.46 3.86
N LYS A 81 -1.39 2.33 3.22
CA LYS A 81 -0.07 1.92 2.71
C LYS A 81 0.92 1.56 3.82
N THR A 82 0.71 2.08 5.02
CA THR A 82 1.56 1.83 6.18
C THR A 82 0.73 1.96 7.46
N LEU A 83 0.76 0.94 8.31
CA LEU A 83 0.34 1.08 9.70
C LEU A 83 1.41 1.87 10.45
N THR A 84 1.12 3.15 10.65
CA THR A 84 1.99 4.05 11.41
C THR A 84 1.78 3.87 12.90
N GLU A 85 2.76 4.30 13.70
CA GLU A 85 2.68 4.24 15.16
C GLU A 85 1.50 5.04 15.72
N LYS A 86 1.09 6.12 15.05
CA LYS A 86 -0.11 6.87 15.43
C LYS A 86 -1.38 6.00 15.38
N HIS A 87 -1.44 5.07 14.43
CA HIS A 87 -2.57 4.17 14.25
C HIS A 87 -2.57 3.03 15.28
N THR A 88 -1.43 2.44 15.60
CA THR A 88 -1.38 1.41 16.65
C THR A 88 -1.66 2.02 18.03
N ARG A 89 -1.18 3.25 18.28
CA ARG A 89 -1.46 3.99 19.52
C ARG A 89 -2.92 4.34 19.70
N SER A 90 -3.70 4.55 18.64
CA SER A 90 -5.16 4.73 18.78
C SER A 90 -5.88 3.49 19.32
N HIS A 91 -5.23 2.32 19.22
CA HIS A 91 -5.71 1.07 19.82
C HIS A 91 -5.03 0.77 21.16
N GLY A 92 -4.32 1.74 21.74
CA GLY A 92 -3.60 1.57 22.99
C GLY A 92 -2.37 0.67 22.92
N LEU A 93 -1.87 0.38 21.71
CA LEU A 93 -0.71 -0.51 21.50
C LEU A 93 0.48 0.25 20.96
N THR A 94 1.66 -0.07 21.47
CA THR A 94 2.90 0.29 20.80
C THR A 94 3.05 -0.52 19.52
N ARG A 95 3.88 -0.04 18.59
CA ARG A 95 4.09 -0.75 17.32
C ARG A 95 4.71 -2.14 17.53
N GLN A 96 5.53 -2.31 18.57
CA GLN A 96 6.13 -3.60 18.93
C GLN A 96 5.08 -4.55 19.50
N GLU A 97 4.28 -4.09 20.47
CA GLU A 97 3.18 -4.88 21.03
C GLU A 97 2.17 -5.32 19.96
N TYR A 98 1.87 -4.46 18.99
CA TYR A 98 1.01 -4.86 17.86
C TYR A 98 1.67 -5.96 17.01
N MET A 99 2.98 -5.88 16.79
CA MET A 99 3.71 -6.89 16.02
C MET A 99 3.74 -8.24 16.76
N ASP A 100 3.94 -8.21 18.07
CA ASP A 100 3.99 -9.42 18.90
C ASP A 100 2.58 -10.04 19.06
N LYS A 101 1.54 -9.22 19.21
CA LYS A 101 0.14 -9.71 19.33
C LYS A 101 -0.40 -10.37 18.06
N PHE A 102 0.03 -9.90 16.89
CA PHE A 102 -0.49 -10.38 15.61
C PHE A 102 0.54 -11.16 14.78
N ASP A 103 1.70 -11.49 15.36
CA ASP A 103 2.82 -12.20 14.72
C ASP A 103 3.19 -11.62 13.33
N VAL A 104 3.34 -10.30 13.27
CA VAL A 104 3.61 -9.57 12.02
C VAL A 104 4.97 -8.91 12.01
N SER A 105 5.70 -9.10 10.90
CA SER A 105 7.04 -8.53 10.76
C SER A 105 7.00 -7.03 10.44
N LYS A 106 8.10 -6.33 10.69
CA LYS A 106 8.24 -4.89 10.36
C LYS A 106 7.99 -4.61 8.88
N LYS A 107 8.29 -5.57 8.00
CA LYS A 107 8.06 -5.47 6.54
C LYS A 107 6.58 -5.57 6.20
N ASP A 108 5.76 -6.19 7.03
CA ASP A 108 4.33 -6.42 6.78
C ASP A 108 3.45 -5.29 7.27
N MET A 109 4.02 -4.39 8.06
CA MET A 109 3.39 -3.14 8.49
C MET A 109 3.34 -2.06 7.39
N SER A 110 4.02 -2.28 6.25
CA SER A 110 4.06 -1.31 5.15
C SER A 110 4.14 -1.97 3.79
N VAL A 111 3.43 -1.40 2.81
CA VAL A 111 3.64 -1.69 1.39
C VAL A 111 4.67 -0.71 0.83
N LYS A 112 5.59 -1.21 -0.01
CA LYS A 112 6.54 -0.36 -0.73
C LYS A 112 5.77 0.58 -1.66
N SER A 113 5.66 1.85 -1.28
CA SER A 113 5.16 2.88 -2.19
C SER A 113 6.27 3.25 -3.17
N THR A 114 6.18 2.78 -4.42
CA THR A 114 7.01 3.31 -5.51
C THR A 114 6.58 4.75 -5.79
N ARG A 115 7.15 5.71 -5.07
CA ARG A 115 7.05 7.11 -5.51
C ARG A 115 7.83 7.18 -6.82
N LYS A 116 7.16 7.48 -7.93
CA LYS A 116 7.81 7.88 -9.17
C LYS A 116 8.48 9.23 -8.89
N THR A 117 9.67 9.23 -8.32
CA THR A 117 10.52 10.41 -8.29
C THR A 117 11.03 10.62 -9.71
N ALA A 118 10.85 11.82 -10.26
CA ALA A 118 11.54 12.18 -11.49
C ALA A 118 13.05 12.07 -11.22
N THR A 119 13.71 11.12 -11.88
CA THR A 119 15.15 10.89 -11.79
C THR A 119 15.80 11.53 -13.00
N GLY A 120 16.95 12.20 -12.83
CA GLY A 120 17.67 12.86 -13.92
C GLY A 120 17.46 14.38 -13.98
N GLU A 121 17.49 14.95 -15.18
CA GLU A 121 17.37 16.40 -15.46
C GLU A 121 15.99 16.97 -15.12
N ASP A 122 15.00 16.10 -15.02
CA ASP A 122 13.63 16.44 -14.60
C ASP A 122 13.44 16.53 -13.08
N ASN A 123 14.47 16.21 -12.30
CA ASN A 123 14.38 16.29 -10.85
C ASN A 123 14.43 17.77 -10.41
N PRO A 124 13.41 18.29 -9.71
CA PRO A 124 13.37 19.70 -9.30
C PRO A 124 14.53 20.11 -8.38
N LEU A 125 15.10 19.17 -7.61
CA LEU A 125 16.29 19.43 -6.80
C LEU A 125 17.54 19.57 -7.67
N ASN A 126 17.67 18.74 -8.71
CA ASN A 126 18.79 18.82 -9.64
C ASN A 126 18.73 20.11 -10.48
N GLN A 127 17.52 20.50 -10.92
CA GLN A 127 17.28 21.77 -11.61
C GLN A 127 17.65 22.96 -10.73
N MET A 128 17.25 22.95 -9.45
CA MET A 128 17.69 23.98 -8.50
C MET A 128 19.22 24.01 -8.39
N TYR A 129 19.87 22.85 -8.30
CA TYR A 129 21.33 22.78 -8.18
C TYR A 129 22.05 23.35 -9.40
N GLN A 130 21.57 23.03 -10.59
CA GLN A 130 22.07 23.60 -11.84
C GLN A 130 21.95 25.13 -11.85
N ILE A 131 20.80 25.68 -11.45
CA ILE A 131 20.57 27.13 -11.42
C ILE A 131 21.46 27.82 -10.36
N MET A 132 21.60 27.23 -9.18
CA MET A 132 22.50 27.77 -8.14
C MET A 132 23.95 27.83 -8.62
N LYS A 133 24.42 26.81 -9.35
CA LYS A 133 25.79 26.75 -9.85
C LYS A 133 26.02 27.75 -10.99
N GLU A 134 25.06 27.91 -11.88
CA GLU A 134 25.22 28.73 -13.08
C GLU A 134 25.07 30.23 -12.80
N PHE A 135 24.15 30.61 -11.91
CA PHE A 135 23.87 32.01 -11.59
C PHE A 135 24.45 32.46 -10.24
N GLU A 136 25.18 31.57 -9.54
CA GLU A 136 25.79 31.82 -8.22
C GLU A 136 24.77 32.31 -7.15
N ILE A 137 23.53 31.84 -7.24
CA ILE A 137 22.43 32.26 -6.36
C ILE A 137 22.28 31.29 -5.18
N LYS A 138 21.91 31.80 -4.00
CA LYS A 138 21.63 30.97 -2.82
C LYS A 138 20.37 30.13 -3.03
N ARG A 139 20.33 28.94 -2.41
CA ARG A 139 19.19 28.00 -2.48
C ARG A 139 17.82 28.64 -2.20
N GLY A 140 17.75 29.59 -1.27
CA GLY A 140 16.51 30.27 -0.89
C GLY A 140 15.98 31.22 -1.98
N GLU A 141 16.86 31.76 -2.81
CA GLU A 141 16.57 32.81 -3.78
C GLU A 141 16.23 32.25 -5.16
N VAL A 142 16.61 30.98 -5.46
CA VAL A 142 16.35 30.33 -6.76
C VAL A 142 14.88 30.40 -7.18
N LYS A 143 13.95 30.21 -6.24
CA LYS A 143 12.51 30.29 -6.57
C LYS A 143 12.11 31.70 -6.99
N ASN A 144 12.59 32.70 -6.27
CA ASN A 144 12.29 34.11 -6.54
C ASN A 144 12.90 34.54 -7.87
N PHE A 145 14.15 34.14 -8.13
CA PHE A 145 14.83 34.38 -9.41
C PHE A 145 14.04 33.80 -10.59
N VAL A 146 13.60 32.54 -10.50
CA VAL A 146 12.80 31.91 -11.57
C VAL A 146 11.46 32.62 -11.78
N THR A 147 10.83 33.13 -10.71
CA THR A 147 9.59 33.92 -10.84
C THR A 147 9.81 35.32 -11.38
N GLU A 148 10.93 35.98 -11.04
CA GLU A 148 11.32 37.28 -11.59
C GLU A 148 11.55 37.19 -13.10
N LYS A 149 12.08 36.06 -13.58
CA LYS A 149 12.21 35.75 -15.02
C LYS A 149 10.90 35.36 -15.71
N GLY A 150 9.75 35.51 -15.04
CA GLY A 150 8.43 35.32 -15.64
C GLY A 150 7.92 33.87 -15.67
N PHE A 151 8.59 32.93 -14.99
CA PHE A 151 8.11 31.54 -14.92
C PHE A 151 7.26 31.30 -13.65
N ALA A 152 6.27 30.40 -13.72
CA ALA A 152 5.45 29.98 -12.58
C ALA A 152 6.20 29.07 -11.57
N GLY A 153 7.50 29.34 -11.35
CA GLY A 153 8.44 28.55 -10.54
C GLY A 153 9.12 27.41 -11.31
N LEU A 154 9.91 26.60 -10.60
CA LEU A 154 10.74 25.52 -11.16
C LEU A 154 9.96 24.52 -12.03
N LYS A 155 8.71 24.21 -11.66
CA LYS A 155 7.86 23.32 -12.47
C LYS A 155 7.45 23.95 -13.80
N GLY A 156 7.11 25.25 -13.79
CA GLY A 156 6.75 26.00 -14.99
C GLY A 156 7.95 26.17 -15.91
N LEU A 157 9.13 26.46 -15.34
CA LEU A 157 10.39 26.53 -16.08
C LEU A 157 10.75 25.19 -16.74
N ALA A 158 10.62 24.08 -16.01
CA ALA A 158 10.86 22.75 -16.56
C ALA A 158 9.86 22.38 -17.68
N ALA A 159 8.59 22.79 -17.55
CA ALA A 159 7.59 22.59 -18.60
C ALA A 159 7.91 23.41 -19.85
N ALA A 160 8.23 24.70 -19.68
CA ALA A 160 8.61 25.60 -20.78
C ALA A 160 9.90 25.14 -21.49
N ALA A 161 10.88 24.63 -20.74
CA ALA A 161 12.10 24.05 -21.29
C ALA A 161 11.81 22.82 -22.16
N LYS A 162 10.91 21.93 -21.71
CA LYS A 162 10.46 20.77 -22.49
C LYS A 162 9.69 21.14 -23.74
N GLU A 163 8.79 22.12 -23.65
CA GLU A 163 8.01 22.58 -24.81
C GLU A 163 8.89 23.20 -25.88
N LYS A 164 9.93 23.94 -25.47
CA LYS A 164 10.91 24.56 -26.37
C LYS A 164 12.05 23.63 -26.80
N GLY A 165 12.17 22.44 -26.19
CA GLY A 165 13.25 21.49 -26.47
C GLY A 165 14.64 21.97 -26.08
N VAL A 166 14.76 22.94 -25.16
CA VAL A 166 16.03 23.54 -24.71
C VAL A 166 16.29 23.23 -23.24
N GLY A 167 17.56 23.34 -22.83
CA GLY A 167 17.93 23.17 -21.43
C GLY A 167 17.34 24.26 -20.52
N ILE A 168 17.05 23.93 -19.27
CA ILE A 168 16.50 24.89 -18.29
C ILE A 168 17.42 26.10 -18.07
N LEU A 169 18.74 25.88 -18.12
CA LEU A 169 19.74 26.94 -17.99
C LEU A 169 19.76 27.87 -19.21
N GLU A 170 19.65 27.31 -20.42
CA GLU A 170 19.63 28.11 -21.65
C GLU A 170 18.40 29.00 -21.69
N LEU A 171 17.24 28.45 -21.32
CA LEU A 171 16.00 29.20 -21.26
C LEU A 171 16.04 30.34 -20.22
N LEU A 172 16.70 30.12 -19.07
CA LEU A 172 16.91 31.17 -18.08
C LEU A 172 17.91 32.22 -18.55
N LYS A 173 18.99 31.83 -19.24
CA LYS A 173 19.96 32.77 -19.83
C LYS A 173 19.32 33.62 -20.92
N GLU A 174 18.44 33.05 -21.74
CA GLU A 174 17.67 33.79 -22.74
C GLU A 174 16.73 34.82 -22.08
N ALA A 175 16.03 34.43 -21.01
CA ALA A 175 15.18 35.34 -20.25
C ALA A 175 16.00 36.47 -19.58
N ASP A 176 17.16 36.15 -19.00
CA ASP A 176 18.07 37.13 -18.41
C ASP A 176 18.67 38.10 -19.47
N ALA A 177 18.98 37.58 -20.66
CA ALA A 177 19.42 38.38 -21.79
C ALA A 177 18.29 39.29 -22.36
N GLN A 178 17.03 38.89 -22.23
CA GLN A 178 15.88 39.71 -22.62
C GLN A 178 15.62 40.83 -21.61
N ASP A 179 15.75 40.57 -20.31
CA ASP A 179 15.61 41.60 -19.27
C ASP A 179 16.70 42.69 -19.40
N SER A 180 17.95 42.28 -19.66
CA SER A 180 19.07 43.22 -19.85
C SER A 180 18.94 44.07 -21.12
N LYS A 181 18.29 43.57 -22.18
CA LYS A 181 17.95 44.36 -23.37
C LYS A 181 16.72 45.26 -23.19
N GLY A 182 15.79 44.89 -22.30
CA GLY A 182 14.59 45.67 -21.97
C GLY A 182 14.87 46.91 -21.12
N ASN A 183 15.94 46.91 -20.31
CA ASN A 183 16.27 48.04 -19.44
C ASN A 183 17.09 49.17 -20.12
N LYS A 184 17.26 49.12 -21.44
CA LYS A 184 17.88 50.18 -22.25
C LYS A 184 16.82 51.07 -22.90
N LYS A 185 15.87 51.57 -22.09
CA LYS A 185 14.95 52.63 -22.53
C LYS A 185 14.46 53.47 -21.35
N LYS A 186 15.36 54.31 -20.84
CA LYS A 186 15.04 55.71 -20.53
C LYS A 186 16.31 56.54 -20.47
#